data_AF-A0A537TJ86-F1
#
_entry.id   AF-A0A537TJ86-F1
#
_cell.length_a   1.000
_cell.length_b   1.000
_cell.length_c   1.000
_cell.angle_alpha   90.00
_cell.angle_beta   90.00
_cell.angle_gamma   90.00
#
_symmetry.space_group_name_H-M   'P 1'
#
loop_
_entity.id
_entity.type
_entity.pdbx_description
1 polymer ?
#
loop_
_entity_poly.entity_id
_entity_poly.type
_entity_poly.pdbx_seq_one_letter_code
_entity_poly.pdbx_strand_id
1 'polypeptide(L)'
;MNIASAIAFDTAEREYNDAWNAPSSTRFELPPVDVNKVLKERYGVSPGQTLTRAMIWDMETKKAWDPLTYIPYVVSQARSWGRTTLRDGSARFCRSSLQRGWITSEEGRVLEDVFVS
;
A
#
# COMPACT_ATOMS: atom_id res chain seq x y z
N MET A 1 20.03 -15.61 18.57
CA MET A 1 20.03 -14.20 18.11
C MET A 1 19.55 -14.19 16.68
N ASN A 2 18.44 -13.51 16.37
CA ASN A 2 17.83 -13.56 15.04
C ASN A 2 18.15 -12.26 14.28
N ILE A 3 19.03 -12.34 13.29
CA ILE A 3 19.60 -11.23 12.51
C ILE A 3 18.72 -10.95 11.27
N ALA A 4 17.40 -10.86 11.44
CA ALA A 4 16.47 -10.88 10.30
C ALA A 4 15.51 -9.69 10.21
N SER A 5 15.61 -8.66 11.07
CA SER A 5 14.69 -7.51 11.03
C SER A 5 15.34 -6.16 10.70
N ALA A 6 16.57 -6.17 10.20
CA ALA A 6 17.28 -4.98 9.73
C ALA A 6 17.63 -5.07 8.24
N ILE A 7 16.87 -5.84 7.46
CA ILE A 7 16.69 -5.55 6.01
C ILE A 7 15.74 -4.34 5.95
N ALA A 8 16.19 -3.25 6.56
CA ALA A 8 15.47 -2.03 6.79
C ALA A 8 15.55 -1.17 5.53
N PHE A 9 14.67 -0.19 5.42
CA PHE A 9 14.58 0.79 4.34
C PHE A 9 15.94 1.21 3.76
N ASP A 10 16.96 1.36 4.61
CA ASP A 10 18.37 1.65 4.27
C ASP A 10 19.00 0.73 3.21
N THR A 11 18.63 -0.56 3.17
CA THR A 11 19.13 -1.51 2.15
C THR A 11 18.48 -1.25 0.80
N ALA A 12 17.16 -1.03 0.78
CA ALA A 12 16.42 -0.69 -0.43
C ALA A 12 16.82 0.70 -0.95
N GLU A 13 17.05 1.66 -0.06
CA GLU A 13 17.55 2.99 -0.40
C GLU A 13 18.95 2.92 -1.01
N ARG A 14 19.84 2.08 -0.46
CA ARG A 14 21.18 1.88 -1.03
C ARG A 14 21.12 1.26 -2.42
N GLU A 15 20.37 0.18 -2.60
CA GLU A 15 20.23 -0.49 -3.90
C GLU A 15 19.60 0.44 -4.95
N TYR A 16 18.58 1.21 -4.55
CA TYR A 16 17.99 2.24 -5.39
C TYR A 16 19.04 3.29 -5.81
N ASN A 17 19.81 3.82 -4.86
CA ASN A 17 20.82 4.83 -5.14
C ASN A 17 21.95 4.28 -6.03
N ASP A 18 22.37 3.04 -5.81
CA ASP A 18 23.38 2.37 -6.65
C ASP A 18 22.87 2.24 -8.09
N ALA A 19 21.62 1.78 -8.28
CA ALA A 19 21.00 1.66 -9.59
C ALA A 19 20.77 3.02 -10.29
N TRP A 20 20.39 4.04 -9.51
CA TRP A 20 20.08 5.39 -9.99
C TRP A 20 21.32 6.16 -10.46
N ASN A 21 22.48 5.87 -9.86
CA ASN A 21 23.76 6.49 -10.22
C ASN A 21 24.59 5.67 -11.22
N ALA A 22 24.19 4.44 -11.53
CA ALA A 22 24.89 3.59 -12.50
C ALA A 22 24.78 4.16 -13.93
N PRO A 23 25.91 4.42 -14.63
CA PRO A 23 25.89 4.94 -16.01
C PRO A 23 25.20 4.01 -17.03
N SER A 24 25.06 2.72 -16.70
CA SER A 24 24.34 1.72 -17.50
C SER A 24 22.83 1.77 -17.34
N SER A 25 22.31 2.56 -16.39
CA SER A 25 20.89 2.71 -16.10
C SER A 25 20.36 4.03 -16.66
N THR A 26 19.15 4.02 -17.21
CA THR A 26 18.45 5.25 -17.61
C THR A 26 17.80 5.89 -16.38
N ARG A 27 18.27 7.08 -15.98
CA ARG A 27 17.64 7.89 -14.94
C ARG A 27 16.52 8.75 -15.54
N PHE A 28 15.35 8.74 -14.90
CA PHE A 28 14.24 9.64 -15.25
C PHE A 28 13.52 10.09 -14.00
N GLU A 29 13.38 11.41 -13.83
CA GLU A 29 12.75 12.02 -12.67
C GLU A 29 11.55 12.86 -13.13
N LEU A 30 10.38 12.57 -12.56
CA LEU A 30 9.20 13.41 -12.75
C LEU A 30 9.23 14.54 -11.71
N PRO A 31 8.75 15.75 -12.05
CA PRO A 31 8.65 16.82 -11.07
C PRO A 31 7.77 16.38 -9.89
N PRO A 32 8.09 16.81 -8.65
CA PRO A 32 7.27 16.50 -7.49
C PRO A 32 5.81 16.89 -7.71
N VAL A 33 4.90 15.95 -7.50
CA VAL A 33 3.46 16.20 -7.57
C VAL A 33 3.01 16.85 -6.27
N ASP A 34 2.26 17.95 -6.35
CA ASP A 34 1.56 18.51 -5.19
C ASP A 34 0.40 17.57 -4.82
N VAL A 35 0.70 16.60 -3.96
CA VAL A 35 -0.24 15.57 -3.50
C VAL A 35 -1.47 16.20 -2.86
N ASN A 36 -1.30 17.28 -2.08
CA ASN A 36 -2.41 17.94 -1.40
C ASN A 36 -3.35 18.61 -2.41
N LYS A 37 -2.80 19.25 -3.43
CA LYS A 37 -3.59 19.81 -4.52
C LYS A 37 -4.34 18.74 -5.29
N VAL A 38 -3.67 17.66 -5.71
CA VAL A 38 -4.31 16.55 -6.43
C VAL A 38 -5.43 15.92 -5.60
N LEU A 39 -5.20 15.68 -4.31
CA LEU A 39 -6.22 15.14 -3.42
C LEU A 39 -7.42 16.08 -3.31
N LYS A 40 -7.18 17.39 -3.13
CA LYS A 40 -8.24 18.40 -3.06
C LYS A 40 -9.06 18.50 -4.36
N GLU A 41 -8.42 18.35 -5.51
CA GLU A 41 -9.07 18.43 -6.82
C GLU A 41 -9.84 17.14 -7.19
N ARG A 42 -9.35 15.97 -6.76
CA ARG A 42 -9.89 14.67 -7.15
C ARG A 42 -10.82 14.04 -6.12
N TYR A 43 -10.68 14.40 -4.84
CA TYR A 43 -11.43 13.79 -3.74
C TYR A 43 -12.11 14.89 -2.90
N GLY A 44 -13.44 14.84 -2.87
CA GLY A 44 -14.26 15.67 -1.99
C GLY A 44 -14.80 14.85 -0.84
N VAL A 45 -14.76 15.41 0.38
CA VAL A 45 -15.47 14.87 1.55
C VAL A 45 -16.52 15.90 1.94
N SER A 46 -17.77 15.47 2.06
CA SER A 46 -18.89 16.32 2.51
C SER A 46 -19.55 15.70 3.75
N PRO A 47 -19.64 16.43 4.87
CA PRO A 47 -19.08 17.77 5.10
C PRO A 47 -17.54 17.74 5.09
N GLY A 48 -16.90 18.88 4.88
CA GLY A 48 -15.44 18.98 4.92
C GLY A 48 -14.90 18.48 6.26
N GLN A 49 -14.00 17.49 6.23
CA GLN A 49 -13.40 16.91 7.43
C GLN A 49 -11.87 17.04 7.37
N THR A 50 -11.28 17.36 8.51
CA THR A 50 -9.82 17.27 8.68
C THR A 50 -9.45 15.83 8.97
N LEU A 51 -8.70 15.20 8.07
CA LEU A 51 -8.24 13.83 8.24
C LEU A 51 -6.86 13.84 8.89
N THR A 52 -6.72 13.12 10.01
CA THR A 52 -5.42 12.94 10.66
C THR A 52 -4.70 11.72 10.08
N ARG A 53 -3.37 11.66 10.23
CA ARG A 53 -2.58 10.49 9.84
C ARG A 53 -3.12 9.19 10.43
N ALA A 54 -3.54 9.21 11.70
CA ALA A 54 -4.09 8.04 12.38
C ALA A 54 -5.41 7.58 11.76
N MET A 55 -6.28 8.51 11.35
CA MET A 55 -7.55 8.17 10.68
C MET A 55 -7.30 7.54 9.30
N ILE A 56 -6.36 8.09 8.53
CA ILE A 56 -5.98 7.52 7.23
C ILE A 56 -5.39 6.14 7.42
N TRP A 57 -4.48 5.98 8.38
CA TRP A 57 -3.85 4.68 8.65
C TRP A 57 -4.88 3.63 9.06
N ASP A 58 -5.77 3.94 10.01
CA ASP A 58 -6.87 3.06 10.41
C ASP A 58 -7.72 2.63 9.20
N MET A 59 -8.06 3.57 8.32
CA MET A 59 -8.81 3.31 7.10
C MET A 59 -8.06 2.40 6.12
N GLU A 60 -6.76 2.61 5.91
CA GLU A 60 -5.94 1.71 5.07
C GLU A 60 -5.79 0.31 5.69
N THR A 61 -5.64 0.20 7.02
CA THR A 61 -5.59 -1.12 7.68
C THR A 61 -6.90 -1.89 7.53
N LYS A 62 -8.04 -1.18 7.58
CA LYS A 62 -9.39 -1.75 7.36
C LYS A 62 -9.57 -2.22 5.92
N LYS A 63 -9.17 -1.43 4.93
CA LYS A 63 -9.15 -1.83 3.51
C LYS A 63 -8.25 -3.03 3.27
N ALA A 64 -7.09 -3.09 3.93
CA ALA A 64 -6.16 -4.19 3.78
C ALA A 64 -6.79 -5.52 4.24
N TRP A 65 -7.44 -5.50 5.41
CA TRP A 65 -8.07 -6.68 6.00
C TRP A 65 -9.39 -7.08 5.34
N ASP A 66 -10.26 -6.12 5.01
CA ASP A 66 -11.59 -6.37 4.45
C ASP A 66 -11.87 -5.49 3.22
N PRO A 67 -11.19 -5.74 2.10
CA PRO A 67 -11.33 -4.90 0.92
C PRO A 67 -12.74 -4.95 0.31
N LEU A 68 -13.51 -6.03 0.53
CA LEU A 68 -14.86 -6.13 -0.02
C LEU A 68 -15.80 -5.09 0.61
N THR A 69 -15.70 -4.85 1.92
CA THR A 69 -16.50 -3.82 2.60
C THR A 69 -16.02 -2.41 2.28
N TYR A 70 -14.70 -2.18 2.24
CA TYR A 70 -14.15 -0.82 2.21
C TYR A 70 -13.80 -0.30 0.80
N ILE A 71 -13.59 -1.18 -0.18
CA ILE A 71 -13.33 -0.83 -1.60
C ILE A 71 -14.10 -1.72 -2.59
N PRO A 72 -15.44 -1.85 -2.45
CA PRO A 72 -16.25 -2.72 -3.31
C PRO A 72 -16.24 -2.34 -4.80
N TYR A 73 -15.82 -1.10 -5.12
CA TYR A 73 -15.66 -0.64 -6.51
C TYR A 73 -14.36 -1.12 -7.17
N VAL A 74 -13.42 -1.63 -6.39
CA VAL A 74 -12.16 -2.23 -6.87
C VAL A 74 -12.23 -3.75 -6.80
N VAL A 75 -12.91 -4.30 -5.79
CA VAL A 75 -12.87 -5.72 -5.45
C VAL A 75 -14.26 -6.33 -5.48
N SER A 76 -14.45 -7.40 -6.28
CA SER A 76 -15.73 -8.11 -6.41
C SER A 76 -15.83 -9.34 -5.50
N GLN A 77 -14.69 -9.89 -5.06
CA GLN A 77 -14.61 -10.99 -4.09
C GLN A 77 -13.38 -10.80 -3.21
N ALA A 78 -13.49 -11.07 -1.91
CA ALA A 78 -12.32 -11.06 -1.03
C ALA A 78 -12.43 -12.05 0.13
N ARG A 79 -11.28 -12.51 0.61
CA ARG A 79 -11.15 -13.25 1.86
C ARG A 79 -9.76 -13.00 2.45
N SER A 80 -9.71 -12.81 3.76
CA SER A 80 -8.48 -12.69 4.54
C SER A 80 -8.44 -13.77 5.62
N TRP A 81 -7.24 -14.25 5.96
CA TRP A 81 -7.05 -15.30 6.96
C TRP A 81 -5.69 -15.25 7.61
N GLY A 82 -5.54 -15.95 8.74
CA GLY A 82 -4.25 -16.14 9.39
C GLY A 82 -3.67 -14.88 10.04
N ARG A 83 -4.52 -13.97 10.55
CA ARG A 83 -4.05 -12.76 11.22
C ARG A 83 -3.26 -13.11 12.47
N THR A 84 -2.02 -12.66 12.50
CA THR A 84 -1.12 -12.79 13.65
C THR A 84 -0.45 -11.45 13.95
N THR A 85 -0.16 -11.22 15.23
CA THR A 85 0.64 -10.09 15.69
C THR A 85 2.09 -10.53 15.80
N LEU A 86 2.99 -9.82 15.13
CA LEU A 86 4.44 -10.05 15.18
C LEU A 86 5.05 -9.43 16.44
N ARG A 87 6.33 -9.73 16.69
CA ARG A 87 7.04 -9.32 17.92
C ARG A 87 7.15 -7.81 18.09
N ASP A 88 7.15 -7.07 16.99
CA ASP A 88 7.20 -5.61 16.94
C ASP A 88 5.82 -4.95 17.04
N GLY A 89 4.75 -5.74 17.21
CA GLY A 89 3.37 -5.26 17.27
C GLY A 89 2.70 -5.11 15.90
N SER A 90 3.42 -5.32 14.79
CA SER A 90 2.83 -5.31 13.45
C SER A 90 1.92 -6.52 13.22
N ALA A 91 1.00 -6.42 12.27
CA ALA A 91 0.10 -7.50 11.89
C ALA A 91 0.52 -8.12 10.56
N ARG A 92 0.51 -9.46 10.49
CA ARG A 92 0.67 -10.22 9.25
C ARG A 92 -0.56 -11.08 8.99
N PHE A 93 -0.99 -11.16 7.73
CA PHE A 93 -2.06 -12.04 7.28
C PHE A 93 -1.96 -12.31 5.78
N CYS A 94 -2.64 -13.35 5.32
CA CYS A 94 -2.80 -13.59 3.89
C CYS A 94 -4.18 -13.14 3.43
N ARG A 95 -4.29 -12.69 2.18
CA ARG A 95 -5.58 -12.42 1.54
C ARG A 95 -5.62 -12.87 0.08
N SER A 96 -6.84 -13.13 -0.38
CA SER A 96 -7.18 -13.35 -1.78
C SER A 96 -8.30 -12.41 -2.17
N SER A 97 -8.18 -11.77 -3.33
CA SER A 97 -9.21 -10.90 -3.86
C SER A 97 -9.29 -10.96 -5.37
N LEU A 98 -10.50 -10.80 -5.91
CA LEU A 98 -10.73 -10.59 -7.34
C LEU A 98 -10.83 -9.08 -7.56
N GLN A 99 -9.81 -8.48 -8.18
CA GLN A 99 -9.64 -7.04 -8.29
C GLN A 99 -9.72 -6.58 -9.75
N ARG A 100 -10.32 -5.41 -9.98
CA ARG A 100 -10.29 -4.71 -11.27
C ARG A 100 -8.89 -4.17 -11.56
N GLY A 101 -8.38 -4.45 -12.76
CA GLY A 101 -7.09 -3.93 -13.21
C GLY A 101 -7.08 -2.41 -13.37
N TRP A 102 -5.90 -1.81 -13.22
CA TRP A 102 -5.68 -0.37 -13.36
C TRP A 102 -5.52 0.06 -14.82
N ILE A 103 -4.85 -0.77 -15.64
CA ILE A 103 -4.61 -0.51 -17.07
C ILE A 103 -5.81 -0.98 -17.90
N THR A 104 -6.23 -2.22 -17.68
CA THR A 104 -7.43 -2.81 -18.27
C THR A 104 -8.46 -2.99 -17.16
N SER A 105 -9.74 -2.74 -17.47
CA SER A 105 -10.82 -2.92 -16.48
C SER A 105 -11.19 -4.38 -16.21
N GLU A 106 -10.34 -5.32 -16.64
CA GLU A 106 -10.55 -6.75 -16.46
C GLU A 106 -10.28 -7.14 -15.01
N GLU A 107 -11.03 -8.11 -14.50
CA GLU A 107 -10.83 -8.61 -13.15
C GLU A 107 -9.76 -9.72 -13.11
N GLY A 108 -8.87 -9.65 -12.12
CA GLY A 108 -7.82 -10.62 -11.89
C GLY A 108 -7.75 -11.08 -10.44
N ARG A 109 -7.47 -12.37 -10.23
CA ARG A 109 -7.26 -12.92 -8.88
C ARG A 109 -5.89 -12.51 -8.38
N VAL A 110 -5.86 -11.84 -7.23
CA VAL A 110 -4.65 -11.40 -6.53
C VAL A 110 -4.54 -12.19 -5.22
N LEU A 111 -3.35 -12.72 -4.94
CA LEU A 111 -2.99 -13.40 -3.69
C LEU A 111 -1.87 -12.61 -3.03
N GLU A 112 -2.05 -12.25 -1.76
CA GLU A 112 -1.13 -11.35 -1.07
C GLU A 112 -0.78 -11.90 0.33
N ASP A 113 0.47 -11.70 0.72
CA ASP A 113 0.96 -11.76 2.10
C ASP A 113 1.14 -10.32 2.57
N VAL A 114 0.35 -9.90 3.55
CA VAL A 114 0.16 -8.51 3.93
C VAL A 114 0.82 -8.24 5.29
N PHE A 115 1.57 -7.14 5.37
CA PHE A 115 2.23 -6.65 6.57
C PHE A 115 1.72 -5.23 6.88
N VAL A 116 1.31 -5.00 8.13
CA VAL A 116 0.77 -3.72 8.61
C VAL A 116 1.50 -3.31 9.89
N SER A 117 2.24 -2.20 9.86
CA SER A 117 3.07 -1.68 10.96
C SER A 117 2.59 -0.35 11.51
#